data_AF-A0A1H2LZH4-F1
#
_entry.id   AF-A0A1H2LZH4-F1
#
_cell.length_a   1.000
_cell.length_b   1.000
_cell.length_c   1.000
_cell.angle_alpha   90.00
_cell.angle_beta   90.00
_cell.angle_gamma   90.00
#
_symmetry.space_group_name_H-M   'P 1'
#
loop_
_entity.id
_entity.type
_entity.pdbx_description
1 polymer ?
#
loop_
_entity_poly.entity_id
_entity_poly.type
_entity_poly.pdbx_seq_one_letter_code
_entity_poly.pdbx_strand_id
1 'polypeptide(L)'
;MSRRTPVLVSLAVLLGAAVWAPAPTAGAAGPAGPGITYRSSTTRSASAASSLSIARPAGTVPGDVLVARIANRAAVGADLTASGWTSVGSTRSAAMLKSWVLYRVVGASEPASYSFTQDATTSMAGSISAFSGVDTADPVDDFGGRVNGLSAIFAPPSVKSTTGNDLALWFGTQLANGSDCDDVAIAAPSTFVETSASCLVSQTAGLSLDVAQVQLGAPAAQPVAVLAPGATRSWTGSSRTLNTNITQALLLRPAATTEAAERYSSATVGVGSFTLPDSQLHEPSGLAASRTDPGVLYTHSESGDKTMVAISSTNAAVLERFTLSNTGQWDWEDIATGPCPAGSCIYAGDIGGVRDGGQLRANDYNIFRVAEPTVTRGTTAHLTSERFRFAYPDGAHNAEALMVHPTTGQVYVVTKERSGRSGVYTFPAGLPAPSATTVTTLTKVTTLQVPTYTATSSKASEQHKATWYAQVTAAAIHPAGDRFVLRTPYAVWEYRGTDSGSIDSALAAKPVALTAPVGEGQGEAIDYAPDGSAYFTLSERELPPFTLHRIDRV
;
A
#
# COMPACT_ATOMS: atom_id res chain seq x y z
N MET A 1 -14.12 -75.16 11.54
CA MET A 1 -14.30 -75.74 10.18
C MET A 1 -15.08 -74.72 9.35
N SER A 2 -14.37 -73.89 8.59
CA SER A 2 -14.20 -73.97 7.12
C SER A 2 -15.24 -73.11 6.38
N ARG A 3 -14.91 -71.85 6.06
CA ARG A 3 -14.42 -71.38 4.73
C ARG A 3 -15.20 -71.93 3.54
N ARG A 4 -15.79 -71.03 2.74
CA ARG A 4 -15.93 -71.17 1.28
C ARG A 4 -15.75 -69.83 0.58
N THR A 5 -14.75 -69.81 -0.29
CA THR A 5 -14.46 -68.88 -1.40
C THR A 5 -15.43 -69.12 -2.57
N PRO A 6 -15.53 -68.17 -3.51
CA PRO A 6 -15.12 -68.44 -4.90
C PRO A 6 -14.29 -67.28 -5.49
N VAL A 7 -13.08 -67.52 -5.99
CA VAL A 7 -12.68 -67.81 -7.39
C VAL A 7 -13.18 -66.76 -8.41
N LEU A 8 -12.26 -65.85 -8.76
CA LEU A 8 -12.30 -64.96 -9.94
C LEU A 8 -11.84 -65.72 -11.19
N VAL A 9 -12.47 -65.41 -12.34
CA VAL A 9 -11.90 -65.63 -13.68
C VAL A 9 -11.77 -64.28 -14.37
N SER A 10 -10.56 -64.03 -14.85
CA SER A 10 -10.10 -62.81 -15.52
C SER A 10 -10.57 -62.72 -16.97
N LEU A 11 -10.80 -61.50 -17.45
CA LEU A 11 -10.70 -61.16 -18.87
C LEU A 11 -9.82 -59.90 -18.99
N ALA A 12 -8.68 -60.06 -19.65
CA ALA A 12 -7.72 -58.99 -19.92
C ALA A 12 -8.13 -58.25 -21.20
N VAL A 13 -8.09 -56.92 -21.16
CA VAL A 13 -8.08 -56.06 -22.35
C VAL A 13 -6.83 -55.19 -22.25
N LEU A 14 -5.95 -55.29 -23.25
CA LEU A 14 -4.82 -54.37 -23.46
C LEU A 14 -5.35 -53.05 -24.01
N LEU A 15 -5.00 -51.93 -23.38
CA LEU A 15 -4.97 -50.60 -24.00
C LEU A 15 -3.66 -49.91 -23.64
N GLY A 16 -2.98 -49.41 -24.67
CA GLY A 16 -1.67 -48.77 -24.57
C GLY A 16 -1.72 -47.48 -23.74
N ALA A 17 -0.71 -47.31 -22.88
CA ALA A 17 -0.50 -46.08 -22.14
C ALA A 17 0.12 -45.02 -23.05
N ALA A 18 -0.66 -44.03 -23.44
CA ALA A 18 -0.13 -42.74 -23.89
C ALA A 18 0.39 -42.00 -22.65
N VAL A 19 1.69 -41.67 -22.65
CA VAL A 19 2.32 -40.87 -21.60
C VAL A 19 1.82 -39.44 -21.74
N TRP A 20 0.90 -39.02 -20.87
CA TRP A 20 0.52 -37.62 -20.71
C TRP A 20 1.64 -36.89 -19.96
N ALA A 21 2.26 -35.90 -20.61
CA ALA A 21 3.01 -34.89 -19.90
C ALA A 21 2.04 -34.08 -19.02
N PRO A 22 2.36 -33.77 -17.75
CA PRO A 22 1.53 -32.87 -16.96
C PRO A 22 1.50 -31.49 -17.63
N ALA A 23 0.31 -30.95 -17.80
CA ALA A 23 0.11 -29.56 -18.19
C ALA A 23 0.87 -28.64 -17.20
N PRO A 24 1.44 -27.50 -17.66
CA PRO A 24 2.04 -26.55 -16.76
C PRO A 24 1.01 -26.15 -15.70
N THR A 25 1.38 -26.32 -14.44
CA THR A 25 0.62 -25.81 -13.30
C THR A 25 0.37 -24.33 -13.53
N ALA A 26 -0.91 -23.93 -13.55
CA ALA A 26 -1.32 -22.54 -13.56
C ALA A 26 -0.52 -21.80 -12.47
N GLY A 27 0.22 -20.76 -12.88
CA GLY A 27 0.96 -19.92 -11.96
C GLY A 27 0.01 -19.42 -10.86
N ALA A 28 0.47 -19.47 -9.62
CA ALA A 28 -0.24 -18.91 -8.50
C ALA A 28 -0.61 -17.46 -8.82
N ALA A 29 -1.90 -17.12 -8.68
CA ALA A 29 -2.39 -15.75 -8.75
C ALA A 29 -1.56 -14.87 -7.81
N GLY A 30 -1.03 -13.77 -8.33
CA GLY A 30 -0.34 -12.76 -7.54
C GLY A 30 -1.26 -12.20 -6.43
N PRO A 31 -0.71 -11.66 -5.34
CA PRO A 31 -1.50 -11.08 -4.27
C PRO A 31 -2.34 -9.89 -4.78
N ALA A 32 -3.58 -9.84 -4.31
CA ALA A 32 -4.57 -8.79 -4.54
C ALA A 32 -4.09 -7.39 -4.07
N GLY A 33 -4.28 -6.35 -4.89
CA GLY A 33 -4.08 -4.95 -4.50
C GLY A 33 -5.15 -4.43 -3.52
N PRO A 34 -5.01 -3.21 -2.95
CA PRO A 34 -6.06 -2.61 -2.13
C PRO A 34 -7.33 -2.35 -2.95
N GLY A 35 -8.50 -2.43 -2.31
CA GLY A 35 -9.78 -2.18 -2.95
C GLY A 35 -9.95 -0.72 -3.38
N ILE A 36 -10.66 -0.50 -4.49
CA ILE A 36 -11.04 0.84 -4.94
C ILE A 36 -12.06 1.40 -3.94
N THR A 37 -11.93 2.69 -3.60
CA THR A 37 -12.82 3.36 -2.63
C THR A 37 -13.69 4.40 -3.31
N TYR A 38 -15.00 4.37 -3.02
CA TYR A 38 -15.96 5.39 -3.45
C TYR A 38 -15.87 6.62 -2.55
N ARG A 39 -15.89 7.81 -3.17
CA ARG A 39 -15.91 9.09 -2.45
C ARG A 39 -17.32 9.65 -2.33
N SER A 40 -17.87 10.05 -3.46
CA SER A 40 -19.19 10.67 -3.56
C SER A 40 -19.66 10.67 -5.00
N SER A 41 -20.93 11.04 -5.20
CA SER A 41 -21.53 11.18 -6.51
C SER A 41 -22.38 12.44 -6.58
N THR A 42 -22.64 12.89 -7.81
CA THR A 42 -23.53 13.99 -8.14
C THR A 42 -24.43 13.57 -9.29
N THR A 43 -25.68 14.01 -9.27
CA THR A 43 -26.67 13.68 -10.31
C THR A 43 -27.31 14.95 -10.87
N ARG A 44 -27.80 14.86 -12.11
CA ARG A 44 -28.57 15.94 -12.73
C ARG A 44 -29.52 15.36 -13.76
N SER A 45 -30.67 16.00 -13.93
CA SER A 45 -31.61 15.73 -15.01
C SER A 45 -32.08 17.03 -15.67
N ALA A 46 -32.50 16.93 -16.93
CA ALA A 46 -33.05 18.03 -17.70
C ALA A 46 -34.04 17.51 -18.76
N SER A 47 -35.09 18.28 -19.01
CA SER A 47 -36.02 18.06 -20.12
C SER A 47 -35.76 19.08 -21.24
N ALA A 48 -36.00 18.67 -22.49
CA ALA A 48 -35.82 19.50 -23.67
C ALA A 48 -34.44 20.22 -23.71
N ALA A 49 -33.37 19.49 -23.37
CA ALA A 49 -32.01 20.02 -23.30
C ALA A 49 -31.12 19.34 -24.35
N SER A 50 -30.11 20.06 -24.83
CA SER A 50 -29.00 19.50 -25.61
C SER A 50 -27.72 19.37 -24.78
N SER A 51 -27.70 19.86 -23.53
CA SER A 51 -26.53 19.77 -22.67
C SER A 51 -26.92 19.58 -21.21
N LEU A 52 -26.13 18.79 -20.48
CA LEU A 52 -26.27 18.55 -19.05
C LEU A 52 -24.99 19.00 -18.33
N SER A 53 -25.12 19.94 -17.39
CA SER A 53 -24.03 20.35 -16.50
C SER A 53 -24.18 19.68 -15.15
N ILE A 54 -23.20 18.83 -14.80
CA ILE A 54 -23.17 18.06 -13.56
C ILE A 54 -22.02 18.56 -12.70
N ALA A 55 -22.31 18.91 -11.45
CA ALA A 55 -21.29 19.36 -10.50
C ALA A 55 -20.22 18.27 -10.29
N ARG A 56 -18.97 18.68 -10.08
CA ARG A 56 -17.91 17.74 -9.66
C ARG A 56 -18.28 17.14 -8.29
N PRO A 57 -18.15 15.82 -8.09
CA PRO A 57 -18.40 15.20 -6.79
C PRO A 57 -17.57 15.83 -5.67
N ALA A 58 -18.16 15.96 -4.48
CA ALA A 58 -17.49 16.53 -3.32
C ALA A 58 -16.30 15.65 -2.88
N GLY A 59 -15.20 16.27 -2.47
CA GLY A 59 -13.99 15.54 -2.06
C GLY A 59 -13.18 14.91 -3.18
N THR A 60 -13.49 15.22 -4.45
CA THR A 60 -12.65 14.84 -5.60
C THR A 60 -11.26 15.49 -5.48
N VAL A 61 -10.19 14.70 -5.60
CA VAL A 61 -8.79 15.13 -5.52
C VAL A 61 -7.97 14.58 -6.71
N PRO A 62 -6.81 15.20 -7.04
CA PRO A 62 -5.96 14.70 -8.12
C PRO A 62 -5.59 13.22 -7.95
N GLY A 63 -5.63 12.47 -9.05
CA GLY A 63 -5.40 11.01 -9.06
C GLY A 63 -6.66 10.15 -8.87
N ASP A 64 -7.80 10.75 -8.54
CA ASP A 64 -9.08 10.04 -8.59
C ASP A 64 -9.49 9.73 -10.05
N VAL A 65 -10.36 8.72 -10.21
CA VAL A 65 -11.07 8.46 -11.45
C VAL A 65 -12.54 8.79 -11.26
N LEU A 66 -13.05 9.68 -12.11
CA LEU A 66 -14.47 10.00 -12.22
C LEU A 66 -15.10 9.10 -13.27
N VAL A 67 -16.26 8.52 -12.96
CA VAL A 67 -17.09 7.78 -13.92
C VAL A 67 -18.39 8.52 -14.12
N ALA A 68 -18.68 8.90 -15.36
CA ALA A 68 -19.94 9.53 -15.74
C ALA A 68 -20.84 8.52 -16.45
N ARG A 69 -22.13 8.51 -16.08
CA ARG A 69 -23.18 7.82 -16.81
C ARG A 69 -24.19 8.85 -17.29
N ILE A 70 -24.40 8.97 -18.60
CA ILE A 70 -25.36 9.90 -19.22
C ILE A 70 -26.38 9.09 -19.98
N ALA A 71 -27.67 9.36 -19.78
CA ALA A 71 -28.75 8.66 -20.47
C ALA A 71 -29.70 9.65 -21.11
N ASN A 72 -30.21 9.31 -22.29
CA ASN A 72 -31.31 10.00 -22.93
C ASN A 72 -32.49 9.07 -23.18
N ARG A 73 -33.63 9.66 -23.53
CA ARG A 73 -34.75 8.93 -24.12
C ARG A 73 -35.09 9.43 -25.51
N ALA A 74 -35.70 8.57 -26.33
CA ALA A 74 -36.23 8.89 -27.66
C ALA A 74 -35.23 9.58 -28.63
N ALA A 75 -33.94 9.51 -28.33
CA ALA A 75 -32.86 10.12 -29.12
C ALA A 75 -31.69 9.13 -29.25
N VAL A 76 -32.00 7.88 -29.59
CA VAL A 76 -31.01 6.77 -29.64
C VAL A 76 -29.97 6.89 -30.75
N GLY A 77 -30.18 7.82 -31.68
CA GLY A 77 -29.23 8.20 -32.72
C GLY A 77 -28.28 9.32 -32.31
N ALA A 78 -28.58 10.06 -31.23
CA ALA A 78 -27.77 11.19 -30.80
C ALA A 78 -26.37 10.73 -30.42
N ASP A 79 -25.37 11.58 -30.61
CA ASP A 79 -24.00 11.41 -30.15
C ASP A 79 -23.69 12.33 -28.97
N LEU A 80 -22.69 11.96 -28.16
CA LEU A 80 -22.34 12.66 -26.93
C LEU A 80 -20.94 13.23 -27.02
N THR A 81 -20.82 14.53 -26.79
CA THR A 81 -19.55 15.25 -26.67
C THR A 81 -19.31 15.65 -25.22
N ALA A 82 -18.16 15.28 -24.67
CA ALA A 82 -17.74 15.63 -23.32
C ALA A 82 -16.22 15.89 -23.30
N SER A 83 -15.83 17.16 -23.20
CA SER A 83 -14.42 17.55 -23.31
C SER A 83 -13.59 16.96 -22.16
N GLY A 84 -12.49 16.29 -22.52
CA GLY A 84 -11.57 15.67 -21.58
C GLY A 84 -12.13 14.43 -20.85
N TRP A 85 -13.20 13.84 -21.36
CA TRP A 85 -13.69 12.53 -20.94
C TRP A 85 -13.33 11.48 -21.98
N THR A 86 -12.93 10.30 -21.51
CA THR A 86 -12.73 9.12 -22.36
C THR A 86 -14.00 8.31 -22.39
N SER A 87 -14.50 7.98 -23.58
CA SER A 87 -15.68 7.12 -23.72
C SER A 87 -15.31 5.67 -23.41
N VAL A 88 -16.09 5.02 -22.55
CA VAL A 88 -16.01 3.57 -22.31
C VAL A 88 -16.88 2.83 -23.31
N GLY A 89 -18.13 3.30 -23.48
CA GLY A 89 -19.07 2.69 -24.40
C GLY A 89 -20.48 3.24 -24.24
N SER A 90 -21.39 2.72 -25.06
CA SER A 90 -22.81 3.06 -24.97
C SER A 90 -23.71 1.86 -25.26
N THR A 91 -24.91 1.90 -24.69
CA THR A 91 -25.95 0.88 -24.91
C THR A 91 -27.22 1.58 -25.34
N ARG A 92 -27.87 1.09 -26.39
CA ARG A 92 -29.11 1.67 -26.89
C ARG A 92 -30.18 0.61 -27.13
N SER A 93 -31.42 0.94 -26.80
CA SER A 93 -32.58 0.18 -27.25
C SER A 93 -32.90 0.54 -28.70
N ALA A 94 -33.90 -0.14 -29.28
CA ALA A 94 -34.29 0.08 -30.67
C ALA A 94 -34.69 1.54 -30.97
N ALA A 95 -35.36 2.21 -30.03
CA ALA A 95 -35.88 3.56 -30.25
C ALA A 95 -35.94 4.45 -28.99
N MET A 96 -35.86 3.88 -27.78
CA MET A 96 -36.34 4.58 -26.59
C MET A 96 -35.28 5.09 -25.64
N LEU A 97 -34.12 4.44 -25.54
CA LEU A 97 -33.09 4.77 -24.55
C LEU A 97 -31.70 4.60 -25.17
N LYS A 98 -30.81 5.56 -24.90
CA LYS A 98 -29.36 5.39 -25.08
C LYS A 98 -28.66 5.88 -23.82
N SER A 99 -27.70 5.09 -23.33
CA SER A 99 -26.89 5.42 -22.16
C SER A 99 -25.42 5.26 -22.50
N TRP A 100 -24.61 6.25 -22.12
CA TRP A 100 -23.17 6.29 -22.27
C TRP A 100 -22.49 6.18 -20.92
N VAL A 101 -21.36 5.50 -20.90
CA VAL A 101 -20.42 5.50 -19.77
C VAL A 101 -19.10 6.08 -20.25
N LEU A 102 -18.56 7.00 -19.46
CA LEU A 102 -17.31 7.70 -19.70
C LEU A 102 -16.49 7.72 -18.42
N TYR A 103 -15.17 7.85 -18.54
CA TYR A 103 -14.31 8.13 -17.40
C TYR A 103 -13.45 9.36 -17.63
N ARG A 104 -12.94 9.93 -16.53
CA ARG A 104 -11.94 11.00 -16.53
C ARG A 104 -11.01 10.81 -15.35
N VAL A 105 -9.71 10.90 -15.61
CA VAL A 105 -8.68 10.95 -14.55
C VAL A 105 -8.56 12.39 -14.08
N VAL A 106 -8.63 12.61 -12.77
CA VAL A 106 -8.62 13.93 -12.15
C VAL A 106 -7.20 14.48 -12.12
N GLY A 107 -6.98 15.62 -12.79
CA GLY A 107 -5.70 16.32 -12.81
C GLY A 107 -5.50 17.27 -11.62
N ALA A 108 -4.40 18.03 -11.63
CA ALA A 108 -4.10 19.04 -10.62
C ALA A 108 -5.11 20.20 -10.57
N SER A 109 -5.89 20.38 -11.64
CA SER A 109 -6.95 21.39 -11.73
C SER A 109 -8.16 20.79 -12.44
N GLU A 110 -9.33 20.97 -11.84
CA GLU A 110 -10.61 20.53 -12.42
C GLU A 110 -11.65 21.66 -12.30
N PRO A 111 -12.61 21.74 -13.24
CA PRO A 111 -13.72 22.67 -13.15
C PRO A 111 -14.70 22.27 -12.03
N ALA A 112 -15.50 23.23 -11.56
CA ALA A 112 -16.55 22.97 -10.55
C ALA A 112 -17.71 22.10 -11.09
N SER A 113 -17.85 22.00 -12.41
CA SER A 113 -18.87 21.21 -13.10
C SER A 113 -18.38 20.76 -14.48
N TYR A 114 -18.90 19.64 -14.96
CA TYR A 114 -18.63 19.08 -16.28
C TYR A 114 -19.87 19.16 -17.17
N SER A 115 -19.66 19.43 -18.46
CA SER A 115 -20.74 19.51 -19.45
C SER A 115 -20.72 18.32 -20.39
N PHE A 116 -21.89 17.72 -20.60
CA PHE A 116 -22.15 16.62 -21.52
C PHE A 116 -23.19 17.08 -22.54
N THR A 117 -22.77 17.25 -23.80
CA THR A 117 -23.58 17.84 -24.86
C THR A 117 -23.96 16.77 -25.89
N GLN A 118 -25.23 16.76 -26.30
CA GLN A 118 -25.75 15.92 -27.37
C GLN A 118 -26.06 16.76 -28.60
N ASP A 119 -25.95 16.16 -29.78
CA ASP A 119 -26.37 16.73 -31.06
C ASP A 119 -27.91 16.67 -31.27
N ALA A 120 -28.66 16.36 -30.22
CA ALA A 120 -30.11 16.36 -30.19
C ALA A 120 -30.66 17.00 -28.91
N THR A 121 -31.80 17.69 -29.05
CA THR A 121 -32.57 18.17 -27.89
C THR A 121 -33.46 17.03 -27.37
N THR A 122 -33.25 16.63 -26.12
CA THR A 122 -33.96 15.51 -25.52
C THR A 122 -34.10 15.65 -24.00
N SER A 123 -34.89 14.77 -23.40
CA SER A 123 -34.82 14.50 -21.97
C SER A 123 -33.61 13.64 -21.68
N MET A 124 -32.76 14.12 -20.79
CA MET A 124 -31.55 13.43 -20.38
C MET A 124 -31.34 13.53 -18.88
N ALA A 125 -30.64 12.54 -18.35
CA ALA A 125 -30.23 12.54 -16.97
C ALA A 125 -28.88 11.84 -16.82
N GLY A 126 -28.16 12.18 -15.78
CA GLY A 126 -26.74 11.90 -15.66
C GLY A 126 -26.29 11.77 -14.22
N SER A 127 -25.21 11.03 -14.01
CA SER A 127 -24.47 11.01 -12.75
C SER A 127 -22.97 11.05 -13.01
N ILE A 128 -22.22 11.55 -12.02
CA ILE A 128 -20.76 11.41 -11.92
C ILE A 128 -20.47 10.79 -10.56
N SER A 129 -19.71 9.70 -10.52
CA SER A 129 -19.19 9.08 -9.29
C SER A 129 -17.67 9.20 -9.24
N ALA A 130 -17.11 9.52 -8.07
CA ALA A 130 -15.66 9.66 -7.86
C ALA A 130 -15.09 8.47 -7.07
N PHE A 131 -13.97 7.95 -7.55
CA PHE A 131 -13.29 6.80 -6.96
C PHE A 131 -11.79 7.06 -6.78
N SER A 132 -11.23 6.58 -5.68
CA SER A 132 -9.79 6.55 -5.43
C SER A 132 -9.24 5.13 -5.50
N GLY A 133 -7.96 4.99 -5.83
CA GLY A 133 -7.30 3.69 -5.94
C GLY A 133 -7.62 2.93 -7.22
N VAL A 134 -8.12 3.61 -8.26
CA VAL A 134 -8.29 3.08 -9.63
C VAL A 134 -7.00 3.29 -10.41
N ASP A 135 -6.65 2.36 -11.30
CA ASP A 135 -5.50 2.53 -12.21
C ASP A 135 -5.74 3.76 -13.10
N THR A 136 -4.89 4.77 -12.99
CA THR A 136 -5.06 6.02 -13.76
C THR A 136 -4.46 5.95 -15.16
N ALA A 137 -3.61 4.95 -15.44
CA ALA A 137 -3.07 4.69 -16.77
C ALA A 137 -4.02 3.83 -17.60
N ASP A 138 -4.65 2.84 -16.97
CA ASP A 138 -5.62 1.94 -17.61
C ASP A 138 -6.81 1.64 -16.66
N PRO A 139 -7.80 2.55 -16.54
CA PRO A 139 -8.83 2.47 -15.50
C PRO A 139 -9.90 1.38 -15.70
N VAL A 140 -10.10 0.92 -16.93
CA VAL A 140 -11.24 0.06 -17.30
C VAL A 140 -10.74 -1.35 -17.58
N ASP A 141 -11.27 -2.32 -16.84
CA ASP A 141 -10.95 -3.72 -17.10
C ASP A 141 -11.90 -4.34 -18.13
N ASP A 142 -13.20 -4.15 -17.96
CA ASP A 142 -14.20 -4.57 -18.94
C ASP A 142 -15.49 -3.75 -18.82
N PHE A 143 -16.30 -3.74 -19.88
CA PHE A 143 -17.57 -3.04 -19.93
C PHE A 143 -18.60 -3.80 -20.77
N GLY A 144 -19.83 -3.89 -20.24
CA GLY A 144 -20.93 -4.59 -20.88
C GLY A 144 -22.24 -3.83 -20.81
N GLY A 145 -23.07 -4.03 -21.83
CA GLY A 145 -24.39 -3.43 -21.95
C GLY A 145 -25.47 -4.44 -22.34
N ARG A 146 -26.65 -4.36 -21.71
CA ARG A 146 -27.80 -5.21 -22.04
C ARG A 146 -29.07 -4.38 -22.17
N VAL A 147 -29.79 -4.58 -23.26
CA VAL A 147 -31.16 -4.07 -23.43
C VAL A 147 -32.12 -5.14 -22.96
N ASN A 148 -33.01 -4.82 -22.02
CA ASN A 148 -33.99 -5.78 -21.50
C ASN A 148 -35.39 -5.60 -22.12
N GLY A 149 -35.59 -4.55 -22.92
CA GLY A 149 -36.90 -4.24 -23.50
C GLY A 149 -37.92 -3.86 -22.44
N LEU A 150 -39.21 -4.10 -22.70
CA LEU A 150 -40.30 -3.89 -21.73
C LEU A 150 -40.22 -4.93 -20.61
N SER A 151 -39.56 -4.57 -19.51
CA SER A 151 -39.27 -5.48 -18.41
C SER A 151 -39.22 -4.71 -17.07
N ALA A 152 -39.62 -5.37 -15.99
CA ALA A 152 -39.40 -4.92 -14.62
C ALA A 152 -38.07 -5.47 -14.05
N ILE A 153 -37.39 -6.32 -14.82
CA ILE A 153 -36.13 -6.96 -14.47
C ILE A 153 -34.99 -6.32 -15.28
N PHE A 154 -33.90 -6.02 -14.58
CA PHE A 154 -32.64 -5.55 -15.15
C PHE A 154 -31.65 -6.69 -15.13
N ALA A 155 -31.68 -7.53 -16.17
CA ALA A 155 -30.72 -8.63 -16.23
C ALA A 155 -29.32 -8.08 -16.55
N PRO A 156 -28.26 -8.69 -15.99
CA PRO A 156 -26.91 -8.19 -16.13
C PRO A 156 -26.34 -8.42 -17.55
N PRO A 157 -25.43 -7.55 -18.03
CA PRO A 157 -24.62 -7.80 -19.21
C PRO A 157 -23.43 -8.70 -18.91
N SER A 158 -22.80 -9.27 -19.94
CA SER A 158 -21.56 -10.04 -19.78
C SER A 158 -20.39 -9.10 -19.59
N VAL A 159 -19.65 -9.27 -18.49
CA VAL A 159 -18.36 -8.64 -18.24
C VAL A 159 -17.41 -9.67 -17.62
N LYS A 160 -16.11 -9.46 -17.79
CA LYS A 160 -15.06 -10.36 -17.33
C LYS A 160 -13.94 -9.57 -16.66
N SER A 161 -13.68 -9.88 -15.40
CA SER A 161 -12.48 -9.43 -14.71
C SER A 161 -11.25 -10.17 -15.25
N THR A 162 -10.20 -9.44 -15.59
CA THR A 162 -8.89 -9.93 -16.02
C THR A 162 -7.81 -9.70 -14.96
N THR A 163 -8.01 -8.75 -14.05
CA THR A 163 -7.02 -8.38 -13.02
C THR A 163 -7.35 -8.86 -11.61
N GLY A 164 -8.63 -9.14 -11.31
CA GLY A 164 -9.09 -9.46 -9.96
C GLY A 164 -9.01 -8.27 -9.00
N ASN A 165 -9.91 -8.23 -8.01
CA ASN A 165 -10.16 -7.07 -7.16
C ASN A 165 -10.63 -5.81 -7.89
N ASP A 166 -11.27 -5.97 -9.05
CA ASP A 166 -11.95 -4.84 -9.69
C ASP A 166 -13.10 -4.34 -8.81
N LEU A 167 -13.43 -3.07 -8.98
CA LEU A 167 -14.71 -2.55 -8.51
C LEU A 167 -15.71 -2.67 -9.65
N ALA A 168 -16.76 -3.45 -9.41
CA ALA A 168 -17.87 -3.54 -10.34
C ALA A 168 -18.88 -2.43 -10.06
N LEU A 169 -19.16 -1.62 -11.08
CA LEU A 169 -20.26 -0.66 -11.10
C LEU A 169 -21.41 -1.23 -11.91
N TRP A 170 -22.61 -1.18 -11.35
CA TRP A 170 -23.86 -1.54 -11.98
C TRP A 170 -24.68 -0.29 -12.25
N PHE A 171 -25.21 -0.17 -13.46
CA PHE A 171 -26.03 0.96 -13.88
C PHE A 171 -27.41 0.48 -14.35
N GLY A 172 -28.46 0.97 -13.71
CA GLY A 172 -29.84 0.82 -14.16
C GLY A 172 -30.31 2.07 -14.90
N THR A 173 -30.95 1.91 -16.05
CA THR A 173 -31.63 3.01 -16.77
C THR A 173 -32.97 2.54 -17.29
N GLN A 174 -34.05 3.23 -16.94
CA GLN A 174 -35.41 2.88 -17.34
C GLN A 174 -36.24 4.11 -17.69
N LEU A 175 -37.17 3.96 -18.65
CA LEU A 175 -38.25 4.93 -18.82
C LEU A 175 -39.14 4.95 -17.58
N ALA A 176 -39.42 6.12 -17.06
CA ALA A 176 -40.00 6.27 -15.73
C ALA A 176 -41.16 7.25 -15.77
N ASN A 177 -42.36 6.75 -16.05
CA ASN A 177 -43.56 7.58 -16.03
C ASN A 177 -44.13 7.57 -14.62
N GLY A 178 -44.03 8.71 -13.92
CA GLY A 178 -44.42 8.84 -12.52
C GLY A 178 -44.52 10.29 -12.07
N SER A 179 -45.16 10.49 -10.92
CA SER A 179 -45.31 11.80 -10.26
C SER A 179 -44.20 12.10 -9.25
N ASP A 180 -43.45 11.06 -8.84
CA ASP A 180 -42.32 11.15 -7.93
C ASP A 180 -41.26 10.10 -8.28
N CYS A 181 -40.02 10.27 -7.82
CA CYS A 181 -38.94 9.32 -8.00
C CYS A 181 -39.20 7.98 -7.27
N ASP A 182 -39.95 7.98 -6.17
CA ASP A 182 -40.30 6.76 -5.43
C ASP A 182 -41.22 5.82 -6.24
N ASP A 183 -42.07 6.38 -7.11
CA ASP A 183 -42.96 5.61 -8.00
C ASP A 183 -42.18 4.80 -9.03
N VAL A 184 -40.99 5.29 -9.39
CA VAL A 184 -40.18 4.82 -10.51
C VAL A 184 -38.79 4.38 -10.08
N ALA A 185 -38.61 4.16 -8.77
CA ALA A 185 -37.35 3.75 -8.20
C ALA A 185 -36.92 2.38 -8.74
N ILE A 186 -35.66 2.31 -9.14
CA ILE A 186 -34.98 1.07 -9.51
C ILE A 186 -34.37 0.52 -8.23
N ALA A 187 -34.51 -0.77 -7.99
CA ALA A 187 -33.80 -1.47 -6.93
C ALA A 187 -32.55 -2.13 -7.52
N ALA A 188 -31.38 -1.71 -7.06
CA ALA A 188 -30.10 -2.32 -7.37
C ALA A 188 -30.05 -3.80 -6.97
N PRO A 189 -29.11 -4.60 -7.52
CA PRO A 189 -28.90 -5.96 -7.07
C PRO A 189 -28.54 -6.00 -5.59
N SER A 190 -29.09 -6.94 -4.83
CA SER A 190 -28.94 -6.99 -3.36
C SER A 190 -27.51 -7.20 -2.84
N THR A 191 -26.58 -7.58 -3.73
CA THR A 191 -25.15 -7.74 -3.39
C THR A 191 -24.34 -6.46 -3.59
N PHE A 192 -24.96 -5.43 -4.20
CA PHE A 192 -24.34 -4.15 -4.47
C PHE A 192 -24.76 -3.13 -3.41
N VAL A 193 -23.87 -2.19 -3.13
CA VAL A 193 -24.15 -1.00 -2.32
C VAL A 193 -24.57 0.11 -3.27
N GLU A 194 -25.77 0.63 -3.09
CA GLU A 194 -26.28 1.77 -3.87
C GLU A 194 -25.46 3.04 -3.56
N THR A 195 -25.02 3.73 -4.62
CA THR A 195 -24.19 4.94 -4.53
C THR A 195 -24.94 6.18 -4.97
N SER A 196 -25.94 6.03 -5.85
CA SER A 196 -26.83 7.10 -6.26
C SER A 196 -28.08 6.53 -6.94
N ALA A 197 -29.24 7.10 -6.61
CA ALA A 197 -30.47 6.98 -7.39
C ALA A 197 -30.93 8.38 -7.81
N SER A 198 -31.49 8.50 -9.02
CA SER A 198 -32.07 9.77 -9.48
C SER A 198 -33.13 9.55 -10.54
N CYS A 199 -34.04 10.51 -10.68
CA CYS A 199 -35.03 10.47 -11.73
C CYS A 199 -35.28 11.85 -12.35
N LEU A 200 -35.78 11.84 -13.59
CA LEU A 200 -36.48 12.94 -14.22
C LEU A 200 -37.97 12.63 -14.10
N VAL A 201 -38.65 13.20 -13.11
CA VAL A 201 -40.08 13.01 -12.90
C VAL A 201 -40.86 13.55 -14.10
N SER A 202 -41.76 12.74 -14.64
CA SER A 202 -42.72 13.14 -15.66
C SER A 202 -43.77 12.05 -15.82
N GLN A 203 -45.04 12.42 -16.00
CA GLN A 203 -46.13 11.46 -16.19
C GLN A 203 -46.11 10.73 -17.54
N THR A 204 -45.39 11.26 -18.53
CA THR A 204 -45.39 10.71 -19.91
C THR A 204 -43.99 10.52 -20.49
N ALA A 205 -42.97 11.02 -19.80
CA ALA A 205 -41.71 11.39 -20.42
C ALA A 205 -40.51 11.36 -19.44
N GLY A 206 -40.54 10.48 -18.44
CA GLY A 206 -39.49 10.45 -17.42
C GLY A 206 -38.37 9.46 -17.67
N LEU A 207 -37.31 9.59 -16.87
CA LEU A 207 -36.18 8.65 -16.79
C LEU A 207 -35.89 8.33 -15.33
N SER A 208 -35.58 7.07 -15.03
CA SER A 208 -35.08 6.64 -13.73
C SER A 208 -33.72 5.98 -13.93
N LEU A 209 -32.85 6.23 -12.96
CA LEU A 209 -31.44 5.94 -13.02
C LEU A 209 -30.94 5.48 -11.66
N ASP A 210 -30.09 4.47 -11.68
CA ASP A 210 -29.49 3.93 -10.48
C ASP A 210 -28.04 3.54 -10.73
N VAL A 211 -27.20 3.73 -9.72
CA VAL A 211 -25.80 3.32 -9.71
C VAL A 211 -25.49 2.64 -8.39
N ALA A 212 -24.98 1.42 -8.48
CA ALA A 212 -24.55 0.65 -7.33
C ALA A 212 -23.18 0.03 -7.58
N GLN A 213 -22.47 -0.34 -6.53
CA GLN A 213 -21.13 -0.90 -6.62
C GLN A 213 -20.93 -2.16 -5.77
N VAL A 214 -19.98 -3.01 -6.17
CA VAL A 214 -19.47 -4.09 -5.32
C VAL A 214 -17.98 -4.33 -5.61
N GLN A 215 -17.20 -4.47 -4.55
CA GLN A 215 -15.79 -4.83 -4.65
C GLN A 215 -15.68 -6.32 -4.97
N LEU A 216 -15.00 -6.66 -6.07
CA LEU A 216 -14.71 -8.06 -6.41
C LEU A 216 -13.50 -8.55 -5.59
N GLY A 217 -13.38 -9.86 -5.41
CA GLY A 217 -12.24 -10.47 -4.72
C GLY A 217 -11.07 -10.80 -5.66
N ALA A 218 -10.00 -11.37 -5.08
CA ALA A 218 -8.83 -11.86 -5.81
C ALA A 218 -9.21 -12.79 -6.96
N PRO A 219 -8.36 -12.94 -8.01
CA PRO A 219 -8.61 -13.87 -9.11
C PRO A 219 -8.41 -15.32 -8.65
N ALA A 220 -9.22 -15.78 -7.70
CA ALA A 220 -9.57 -17.19 -7.61
C ALA A 220 -10.47 -17.50 -8.80
N ALA A 221 -10.36 -18.70 -9.36
CA ALA A 221 -11.23 -19.18 -10.42
C ALA A 221 -12.72 -18.90 -10.14
N GLN A 222 -13.20 -17.75 -10.60
CA GLN A 222 -14.59 -17.33 -10.58
C GLN A 222 -15.01 -17.29 -12.05
N PRO A 223 -15.67 -18.33 -12.57
CA PRO A 223 -16.40 -18.19 -13.81
C PRO A 223 -17.69 -17.43 -13.50
N VAL A 224 -17.61 -16.10 -13.44
CA VAL A 224 -18.78 -15.22 -13.41
C VAL A 224 -18.54 -14.15 -14.47
N ALA A 225 -18.87 -14.33 -15.76
CA ALA A 225 -19.74 -15.32 -16.34
C ALA A 225 -19.42 -15.63 -17.82
N VAL A 226 -19.57 -16.88 -18.24
CA VAL A 226 -20.31 -17.13 -19.48
C VAL A 226 -21.77 -16.95 -19.11
N LEU A 227 -22.37 -15.80 -19.45
CA LEU A 227 -23.80 -15.58 -19.26
C LEU A 227 -24.58 -16.43 -20.26
N ALA A 228 -24.86 -17.68 -19.90
CA ALA A 228 -25.95 -18.42 -20.51
C ALA A 228 -27.28 -17.97 -19.86
N PRO A 229 -28.38 -17.90 -20.62
CA PRO A 229 -29.71 -17.68 -20.04
C PRO A 229 -30.02 -18.76 -18.98
N GLY A 230 -30.31 -18.35 -17.74
CA GLY A 230 -30.77 -19.25 -16.67
C GLY A 230 -29.84 -19.45 -15.46
N ALA A 231 -28.66 -18.84 -15.41
CA ALA A 231 -27.83 -18.83 -14.19
C ALA A 231 -28.35 -17.80 -13.17
N THR A 232 -29.23 -18.25 -12.28
CA THR A 232 -29.86 -17.43 -11.24
C THR A 232 -28.92 -17.24 -10.05
N ARG A 233 -28.21 -16.10 -9.97
CA ARG A 233 -27.94 -15.27 -8.76
C ARG A 233 -26.81 -14.25 -9.00
N SER A 234 -27.15 -12.95 -8.94
CA SER A 234 -26.63 -11.97 -7.95
C SER A 234 -26.53 -10.51 -8.45
N TRP A 235 -26.55 -10.24 -9.76
CA TRP A 235 -26.39 -8.88 -10.35
C TRP A 235 -27.64 -8.36 -11.07
N THR A 236 -28.79 -8.95 -10.76
CA THR A 236 -30.08 -8.59 -11.35
C THR A 236 -30.74 -7.51 -10.49
N GLY A 237 -30.99 -6.34 -11.08
CA GLY A 237 -31.83 -5.31 -10.47
C GLY A 237 -33.31 -5.50 -10.81
N SER A 238 -34.17 -4.71 -10.18
CA SER A 238 -35.61 -4.75 -10.41
C SER A 238 -36.23 -3.36 -10.39
N SER A 239 -37.45 -3.23 -10.88
CA SER A 239 -38.27 -2.03 -10.78
C SER A 239 -39.69 -2.42 -10.44
N ARG A 240 -40.43 -1.50 -9.82
CA ARG A 240 -41.86 -1.66 -9.55
C ARG A 240 -42.71 -1.56 -10.82
N THR A 241 -42.14 -1.05 -11.92
CA THR A 241 -42.86 -0.82 -13.18
C THR A 241 -42.26 -1.61 -14.35
N LEU A 242 -43.14 -2.07 -15.25
CA LEU A 242 -42.78 -2.70 -16.50
C LEU A 242 -42.51 -1.63 -17.56
N ASN A 243 -41.24 -1.37 -17.88
CA ASN A 243 -40.87 -0.33 -18.83
C ASN A 243 -39.61 -0.70 -19.62
N THR A 244 -39.35 0.04 -20.70
CA THR A 244 -38.12 -0.15 -21.47
C THR A 244 -36.93 0.17 -20.58
N ASN A 245 -36.04 -0.79 -20.41
CA ASN A 245 -34.87 -0.63 -19.56
C ASN A 245 -33.57 -1.18 -20.17
N ILE A 246 -32.45 -0.62 -19.71
CA ILE A 246 -31.08 -0.97 -20.05
C ILE A 246 -30.31 -1.21 -18.74
N THR A 247 -29.46 -2.23 -18.75
CA THR A 247 -28.45 -2.47 -17.72
C THR A 247 -27.06 -2.27 -18.33
N GLN A 248 -26.16 -1.60 -17.63
CA GLN A 248 -24.74 -1.58 -17.96
C GLN A 248 -23.91 -2.03 -16.75
N ALA A 249 -22.74 -2.62 -17.01
CA ALA A 249 -21.77 -2.94 -15.98
C ALA A 249 -20.38 -2.48 -16.42
N LEU A 250 -19.63 -1.88 -15.50
CA LEU A 250 -18.24 -1.45 -15.70
C LEU A 250 -17.38 -2.09 -14.62
N LEU A 251 -16.27 -2.70 -15.01
CA LEU A 251 -15.23 -3.13 -14.09
C LEU A 251 -14.11 -2.09 -14.11
N LEU A 252 -13.87 -1.47 -12.97
CA LEU A 252 -12.74 -0.57 -12.78
C LEU A 252 -11.54 -1.38 -12.27
N ARG A 253 -10.41 -1.25 -12.96
CA ARG A 253 -9.16 -1.88 -12.57
C ARG A 253 -8.63 -1.20 -11.32
N PRO A 254 -8.33 -1.93 -10.23
CA PRO A 254 -7.66 -1.32 -9.09
C PRO A 254 -6.30 -0.80 -9.59
N ALA A 255 -5.86 0.33 -9.07
CA ALA A 255 -4.50 0.79 -9.30
C ALA A 255 -3.60 -0.39 -8.99
N ALA A 256 -2.75 -0.77 -9.95
CA ALA A 256 -1.70 -1.71 -9.64
C ALA A 256 -1.06 -1.21 -8.35
N THR A 257 -1.00 -2.05 -7.32
CA THR A 257 0.04 -1.85 -6.33
C THR A 257 1.28 -1.77 -7.19
N THR A 258 1.91 -0.60 -7.26
CA THR A 258 3.30 -0.58 -7.64
C THR A 258 4.06 -1.34 -6.55
N GLU A 259 3.94 -2.67 -6.51
CA GLU A 259 5.12 -3.50 -6.62
C GLU A 259 5.72 -3.17 -7.99
N ALA A 260 6.32 -1.99 -8.09
CA ALA A 260 7.56 -1.95 -8.83
C ALA A 260 8.43 -2.99 -8.12
N ALA A 261 8.53 -4.17 -8.75
CA ALA A 261 9.78 -4.89 -8.75
C ALA A 261 10.87 -3.84 -8.93
N GLU A 262 11.68 -3.68 -7.88
CA GLU A 262 12.85 -2.82 -7.81
C GLU A 262 12.60 -1.34 -8.15
N ARG A 263 12.10 -0.57 -7.16
CA ARG A 263 12.38 0.88 -7.11
C ARG A 263 13.88 1.14 -6.97
N TYR A 264 14.66 0.17 -6.52
CA TYR A 264 16.08 0.33 -6.23
C TYR A 264 16.88 -0.69 -7.03
N SER A 265 18.03 -0.25 -7.53
CA SER A 265 18.93 -1.01 -8.38
C SER A 265 19.35 -2.32 -7.71
N SER A 266 19.39 -3.40 -8.48
CA SER A 266 20.07 -4.64 -8.08
C SER A 266 21.58 -4.49 -7.98
N ALA A 267 22.15 -3.37 -8.44
CA ALA A 267 23.56 -3.05 -8.27
C ALA A 267 23.82 -2.28 -6.97
N THR A 268 24.85 -2.72 -6.24
CA THR A 268 25.39 -2.01 -5.08
C THR A 268 26.62 -1.20 -5.48
N VAL A 269 26.67 0.07 -5.10
CA VAL A 269 27.85 0.93 -5.23
C VAL A 269 28.57 0.98 -3.89
N GLY A 270 29.82 0.54 -3.84
CA GLY A 270 30.70 0.83 -2.70
C GLY A 270 31.07 2.30 -2.73
N VAL A 271 30.56 3.08 -1.76
CA VAL A 271 30.80 4.52 -1.67
C VAL A 271 32.25 4.79 -1.23
N GLY A 272 32.75 3.96 -0.33
CA GLY A 272 34.08 4.04 0.23
C GLY A 272 34.14 3.27 1.54
N SER A 273 35.30 3.31 2.18
CA SER A 273 35.47 2.74 3.52
C SER A 273 36.25 3.69 4.40
N PHE A 274 36.01 3.60 5.71
CA PHE A 274 36.73 4.37 6.71
C PHE A 274 37.25 3.50 7.84
N THR A 275 38.26 4.01 8.53
CA THR A 275 38.93 3.34 9.64
C THR A 275 38.93 4.28 10.83
N LEU A 276 38.40 3.79 11.95
CA LEU A 276 38.53 4.41 13.26
C LEU A 276 39.10 3.37 14.23
N PRO A 277 39.90 3.80 15.23
CA PRO A 277 40.25 2.92 16.33
C PRO A 277 39.00 2.41 17.04
N ASP A 278 39.11 1.22 17.59
CA ASP A 278 38.08 0.55 18.39
C ASP A 278 37.47 1.47 19.47
N SER A 279 38.31 2.25 20.15
CA SER A 279 37.87 3.22 21.17
C SER A 279 37.05 4.41 20.63
N GLN A 280 36.89 4.53 19.31
CA GLN A 280 36.14 5.63 18.68
C GLN A 280 34.92 5.14 17.90
N LEU A 281 34.95 3.88 17.43
CA LEU A 281 33.82 3.22 16.79
C LEU A 281 34.10 1.71 16.80
N HIS A 282 33.36 1.00 17.64
CA HIS A 282 33.34 -0.45 17.77
C HIS A 282 31.95 -0.93 17.40
N GLU A 283 31.88 -1.86 16.45
CA GLU A 283 30.60 -2.43 15.96
C GLU A 283 29.61 -1.31 15.57
N PRO A 284 29.84 -0.64 14.42
CA PRO A 284 28.95 0.42 13.98
C PRO A 284 27.52 -0.09 13.85
N SER A 285 26.62 0.53 14.61
CA SER A 285 25.21 0.16 14.65
C SER A 285 24.38 1.41 14.34
N GLY A 286 23.35 1.25 13.52
CA GLY A 286 22.52 2.34 13.02
C GLY A 286 23.18 3.34 12.05
N LEU A 287 22.35 3.93 11.19
CA LEU A 287 22.74 4.96 10.23
C LEU A 287 21.62 5.99 10.13
N ALA A 288 21.95 7.28 10.05
CA ALA A 288 20.96 8.33 9.85
C ALA A 288 21.48 9.44 8.94
N ALA A 289 20.79 9.74 7.85
CA ALA A 289 21.12 10.84 6.97
C ALA A 289 20.76 12.18 7.61
N SER A 290 21.67 13.15 7.52
CA SER A 290 21.42 14.50 8.01
C SER A 290 20.31 15.17 7.20
N ARG A 291 19.41 15.86 7.90
CA ARG A 291 18.36 16.67 7.30
C ARG A 291 18.79 18.13 7.10
N THR A 292 19.88 18.54 7.74
CA THR A 292 20.38 19.92 7.75
C THR A 292 21.71 20.12 6.99
N ASP A 293 22.50 19.06 6.79
CA ASP A 293 23.75 19.09 6.02
C ASP A 293 23.76 18.00 4.93
N PRO A 294 23.35 18.33 3.69
CA PRO A 294 23.34 17.39 2.58
C PRO A 294 24.71 16.75 2.35
N GLY A 295 24.74 15.41 2.28
CA GLY A 295 25.98 14.66 2.09
C GLY A 295 26.59 14.12 3.37
N VAL A 296 25.94 14.31 4.53
CA VAL A 296 26.35 13.76 5.82
C VAL A 296 25.45 12.60 6.23
N LEU A 297 26.05 11.53 6.75
CA LEU A 297 25.39 10.45 7.48
C LEU A 297 25.98 10.39 8.90
N TYR A 298 25.16 10.05 9.88
CA TYR A 298 25.55 9.77 11.25
C TYR A 298 25.50 8.27 11.51
N THR A 299 26.45 7.74 12.26
CA THR A 299 26.45 6.38 12.81
C THR A 299 26.98 6.43 14.25
N HIS A 300 26.84 5.35 15.01
CA HIS A 300 27.37 5.25 16.37
C HIS A 300 28.01 3.89 16.64
N SER A 301 28.73 3.83 17.75
CA SER A 301 29.28 2.61 18.32
C SER A 301 28.17 1.87 19.07
N GLU A 302 28.02 0.55 18.90
CA GLU A 302 27.09 -0.27 19.69
C GLU A 302 27.50 -0.28 21.17
N SER A 303 28.81 -0.48 21.39
CA SER A 303 29.42 -0.51 22.71
C SER A 303 30.63 0.45 22.82
N GLY A 304 31.13 0.67 24.04
CA GLY A 304 32.29 1.52 24.28
C GLY A 304 31.96 2.99 24.58
N ASP A 305 32.75 3.91 24.01
CA ASP A 305 32.65 5.35 24.27
C ASP A 305 31.40 5.95 23.63
N LYS A 306 30.82 6.95 24.31
CA LYS A 306 29.55 7.62 23.96
C LYS A 306 29.62 8.48 22.71
N THR A 307 29.89 7.84 21.59
CA THR A 307 30.36 8.48 20.38
C THR A 307 29.38 8.29 19.23
N MET A 308 29.12 9.39 18.54
CA MET A 308 28.53 9.39 17.21
C MET A 308 29.56 9.92 16.23
N VAL A 309 29.51 9.45 14.99
CA VAL A 309 30.42 9.83 13.93
C VAL A 309 29.62 10.35 12.75
N ALA A 310 29.96 11.53 12.25
CA ALA A 310 29.52 12.01 10.95
C ALA A 310 30.48 11.50 9.87
N ILE A 311 29.95 10.89 8.82
CA ILE A 311 30.68 10.44 7.63
C ILE A 311 30.08 11.06 6.37
N SER A 312 30.87 11.18 5.31
CA SER A 312 30.37 11.64 4.02
C SER A 312 29.63 10.53 3.28
N SER A 313 28.44 10.83 2.78
CA SER A 313 27.65 9.91 1.95
C SER A 313 28.21 9.72 0.52
N THR A 314 29.28 10.43 0.15
CA THR A 314 29.86 10.41 -1.20
C THR A 314 31.18 9.65 -1.30
N ASN A 315 31.91 9.51 -0.19
CA ASN A 315 33.20 8.83 -0.15
C ASN A 315 33.51 8.14 1.18
N ALA A 316 32.52 8.05 2.09
CA ALA A 316 32.64 7.48 3.43
C ALA A 316 33.66 8.17 4.36
N ALA A 317 34.25 9.32 3.99
CA ALA A 317 35.24 9.99 4.81
C ALA A 317 34.64 10.41 6.16
N VAL A 318 35.37 10.16 7.26
CA VAL A 318 35.01 10.67 8.59
C VAL A 318 35.10 12.19 8.57
N LEU A 319 33.96 12.83 8.81
CA LEU A 319 33.85 14.28 8.83
C LEU A 319 34.05 14.81 10.24
N GLU A 320 33.33 14.29 11.23
CA GLU A 320 33.38 14.81 12.60
C GLU A 320 33.00 13.73 13.59
N ARG A 321 33.48 13.86 14.84
CA ARG A 321 33.11 12.96 15.95
C ARG A 321 32.38 13.75 17.01
N PHE A 322 31.40 13.12 17.64
CA PHE A 322 30.59 13.74 18.68
C PHE A 322 30.64 12.89 19.94
N THR A 323 31.05 13.49 21.05
CA THR A 323 30.91 12.86 22.37
C THR A 323 29.63 13.39 23.01
N LEU A 324 28.74 12.48 23.40
CA LEU A 324 27.46 12.86 24.02
C LEU A 324 27.55 12.83 25.54
N SER A 325 27.10 13.91 26.16
CA SER A 325 26.85 13.99 27.60
C SER A 325 25.38 13.72 27.91
N ASN A 326 25.08 13.34 29.16
CA ASN A 326 23.75 12.92 29.63
C ASN A 326 23.22 11.63 28.96
N THR A 327 24.11 10.78 28.49
CA THR A 327 23.79 9.45 27.97
C THR A 327 24.08 8.39 29.04
N GLY A 328 23.13 7.50 29.29
CA GLY A 328 23.39 6.21 29.93
C GLY A 328 23.44 5.19 28.81
N GLN A 329 24.63 4.80 28.37
CA GLN A 329 24.78 3.79 27.33
C GLN A 329 24.71 2.42 27.99
N TRP A 330 23.61 1.72 27.75
CA TRP A 330 23.47 0.34 28.15
C TRP A 330 23.30 -0.61 26.96
N ASP A 331 22.70 -0.24 25.84
CA ASP A 331 22.65 -1.11 24.63
C ASP A 331 22.15 -0.25 23.47
N TRP A 332 23.08 0.46 22.82
CA TRP A 332 22.73 1.40 21.76
C TRP A 332 22.69 0.67 20.44
N GLU A 333 21.53 0.64 19.78
CA GLU A 333 21.37 -0.19 18.58
C GLU A 333 21.08 0.59 17.31
N ASP A 334 20.29 1.68 17.38
CA ASP A 334 19.92 2.38 16.16
C ASP A 334 19.77 3.88 16.35
N ILE A 335 19.89 4.60 15.24
CA ILE A 335 19.89 6.04 15.16
C ILE A 335 19.04 6.53 13.99
N ALA A 336 18.31 7.61 14.20
CA ALA A 336 17.46 8.21 13.18
C ALA A 336 17.50 9.74 13.26
N THR A 337 17.20 10.42 12.16
CA THR A 337 16.95 11.87 12.15
C THR A 337 15.46 12.16 11.99
N GLY A 338 15.01 13.26 12.57
CA GLY A 338 13.61 13.67 12.46
C GLY A 338 13.33 15.05 13.04
N PRO A 339 12.11 15.56 12.85
CA PRO A 339 11.74 16.87 13.36
C PRO A 339 11.71 16.87 14.90
N CYS A 340 12.00 18.01 15.49
CA CYS A 340 11.95 18.24 16.93
C CYS A 340 11.74 19.73 17.23
N PRO A 341 11.53 20.15 18.50
CA PRO A 341 11.40 21.57 18.84
C PRO A 341 12.57 22.47 18.40
N ALA A 342 13.77 21.91 18.22
CA ALA A 342 14.94 22.61 17.70
C ALA A 342 15.02 22.67 16.15
N GLY A 343 14.00 22.17 15.43
CA GLY A 343 13.99 22.04 13.97
C GLY A 343 14.23 20.60 13.55
N SER A 344 15.50 20.18 13.50
CA SER A 344 15.90 18.79 13.24
C SER A 344 16.74 18.25 14.39
N CYS A 345 16.53 16.99 14.73
CA CYS A 345 17.28 16.30 15.77
C CYS A 345 17.73 14.92 15.28
N ILE A 346 18.81 14.46 15.91
CA ILE A 346 19.25 13.08 15.88
C ILE A 346 18.69 12.36 17.12
N TYR A 347 18.18 11.16 16.92
CA TYR A 347 17.60 10.29 17.91
C TYR A 347 18.43 9.02 17.99
N ALA A 348 18.93 8.66 19.16
CA ALA A 348 19.69 7.43 19.38
C ALA A 348 18.97 6.55 20.40
N GLY A 349 18.86 5.26 20.10
CA GLY A 349 18.13 4.30 20.90
C GLY A 349 19.05 3.48 21.78
N ASP A 350 18.97 3.68 23.10
CA ASP A 350 19.36 2.66 24.07
C ASP A 350 18.17 1.70 24.21
N ILE A 351 18.07 0.77 23.27
CA ILE A 351 16.88 -0.05 23.01
C ILE A 351 17.15 -1.55 23.07
N GLY A 352 18.41 -1.96 23.01
CA GLY A 352 18.81 -3.35 23.17
C GLY A 352 18.48 -3.87 24.57
N GLY A 353 18.38 -5.18 24.65
CA GLY A 353 17.93 -5.92 25.81
C GLY A 353 18.99 -6.83 26.38
N VAL A 354 20.09 -7.11 25.67
CA VAL A 354 21.04 -8.17 26.03
C VAL A 354 22.46 -7.77 25.63
N ARG A 355 23.28 -7.36 26.59
CA ARG A 355 24.73 -7.34 26.42
C ARG A 355 25.32 -8.75 26.46
N ASP A 356 26.22 -9.07 25.53
CA ASP A 356 27.16 -10.22 25.59
C ASP A 356 26.50 -11.59 25.91
N GLY A 357 25.26 -11.81 25.46
CA GLY A 357 24.52 -13.06 25.74
C GLY A 357 23.97 -13.20 27.17
N GLY A 358 23.81 -12.10 27.92
CA GLY A 358 23.29 -12.04 29.27
C GLY A 358 21.75 -12.08 29.43
N GLN A 359 21.25 -11.67 30.60
CA GLN A 359 19.81 -11.57 30.90
C GLN A 359 19.22 -10.24 30.41
N LEU A 360 17.93 -10.26 30.04
CA LEU A 360 17.18 -9.06 29.68
C LEU A 360 17.23 -8.00 30.79
N ARG A 361 17.52 -6.73 30.45
CA ARG A 361 17.46 -5.64 31.44
C ARG A 361 16.06 -5.47 32.05
N ALA A 362 16.02 -4.88 33.24
CA ALA A 362 14.81 -4.54 33.96
C ALA A 362 14.03 -3.37 33.32
N ASN A 363 13.44 -3.60 32.14
CA ASN A 363 12.49 -2.74 31.43
C ASN A 363 12.73 -1.21 31.55
N ASP A 364 13.98 -0.77 31.40
CA ASP A 364 14.43 0.63 31.57
C ASP A 364 15.28 1.04 30.37
N TYR A 365 14.61 1.52 29.33
CA TYR A 365 15.18 1.86 28.03
C TYR A 365 15.20 3.37 27.83
N ASN A 366 15.99 3.85 26.88
CA ASN A 366 16.12 5.29 26.63
C ASN A 366 16.11 5.62 25.14
N ILE A 367 15.39 6.69 24.79
CA ILE A 367 15.67 7.46 23.59
C ILE A 367 16.46 8.69 24.00
N PHE A 368 17.59 8.93 23.33
CA PHE A 368 18.36 10.16 23.44
C PHE A 368 18.06 11.05 22.25
N ARG A 369 17.87 12.35 22.47
CA ARG A 369 17.64 13.33 21.40
C ARG A 369 18.62 14.47 21.50
N VAL A 370 19.21 14.85 20.39
CA VAL A 370 20.17 15.96 20.29
C VAL A 370 19.82 16.76 19.04
N ALA A 371 19.85 18.09 19.12
CA ALA A 371 19.68 18.94 17.93
C ALA A 371 20.76 18.58 16.90
N GLU A 372 20.38 18.47 15.62
CA GLU A 372 21.37 18.20 14.56
C GLU A 372 22.45 19.29 14.59
N PRO A 373 23.74 18.93 14.79
CA PRO A 373 24.81 19.90 14.83
C PRO A 373 25.20 20.31 13.41
N THR A 374 25.66 21.56 13.25
CA THR A 374 26.41 21.94 12.04
C THR A 374 27.74 21.19 12.02
N VAL A 375 28.01 20.43 10.95
CA VAL A 375 29.25 19.67 10.82
C VAL A 375 30.39 20.60 10.39
N THR A 376 31.32 20.83 11.30
CA THR A 376 32.48 21.74 11.13
C THR A 376 33.69 21.06 10.48
N ARG A 377 33.70 19.72 10.46
CA ARG A 377 34.71 18.83 9.84
C ARG A 377 36.10 18.90 10.50
N GLY A 378 36.70 17.73 10.76
CA GLY A 378 38.05 17.58 11.31
C GLY A 378 38.17 17.77 12.82
N THR A 379 37.05 17.88 13.52
CA THR A 379 36.96 18.19 14.96
C THR A 379 36.33 17.04 15.76
N THR A 380 36.45 17.13 17.08
CA THR A 380 35.58 16.40 18.02
C THR A 380 34.72 17.45 18.72
N ALA A 381 33.41 17.30 18.67
CA ALA A 381 32.46 18.19 19.34
C ALA A 381 31.77 17.47 20.52
N HIS A 382 31.38 18.25 21.52
CA HIS A 382 30.61 17.75 22.65
C HIS A 382 29.15 18.16 22.50
N LEU A 383 28.25 17.18 22.47
CA LEU A 383 26.81 17.39 22.39
C LEU A 383 26.16 17.01 23.72
N THR A 384 25.06 17.68 24.06
CA THR A 384 24.27 17.32 25.25
C THR A 384 22.95 16.75 24.77
N SER A 385 22.64 15.51 25.17
CA SER A 385 21.38 14.88 24.80
C SER A 385 20.29 15.12 25.82
N GLU A 386 19.08 15.35 25.33
CA GLU A 386 17.85 15.10 26.06
C GLU A 386 17.63 13.59 26.22
N ARG A 387 16.90 13.19 27.26
CA ARG A 387 16.66 11.79 27.61
C ARG A 387 15.17 11.53 27.81
N PHE A 388 14.68 10.45 27.22
CA PHE A 388 13.30 9.97 27.36
C PHE A 388 13.33 8.50 27.76
N ARG A 389 12.97 8.21 29.01
CA ARG A 389 12.93 6.83 29.51
C ARG A 389 11.64 6.16 29.13
N PHE A 390 11.71 4.89 28.77
CA PHE A 390 10.52 4.12 28.46
C PHE A 390 10.60 2.68 28.96
N ALA A 391 9.41 2.09 29.04
CA ALA A 391 9.19 0.69 29.33
C ALA A 391 8.20 0.13 28.31
N TYR A 392 8.37 -1.12 27.92
CA TYR A 392 7.41 -1.82 27.08
C TYR A 392 6.18 -2.24 27.92
N PRO A 393 4.98 -2.27 27.32
CA PRO A 393 3.73 -2.61 28.02
C PRO A 393 3.63 -4.10 28.37
N ASP A 394 4.40 -4.96 27.70
CA ASP A 394 4.29 -6.43 27.73
C ASP A 394 5.56 -7.14 28.23
N GLY A 395 6.44 -6.42 28.94
CA GLY A 395 7.69 -6.96 29.52
C GLY A 395 8.95 -6.50 28.78
N ALA A 396 10.13 -6.85 29.29
CA ALA A 396 11.39 -6.46 28.67
C ALA A 396 11.57 -7.13 27.29
N HIS A 397 12.09 -6.38 26.32
CA HIS A 397 12.40 -6.86 24.96
C HIS A 397 13.83 -6.53 24.56
N ASN A 398 14.38 -7.28 23.60
CA ASN A 398 15.54 -6.85 22.84
C ASN A 398 15.05 -6.16 21.55
N ALA A 399 15.44 -4.91 21.32
CA ALA A 399 15.06 -4.15 20.14
C ALA A 399 16.28 -3.51 19.51
N GLU A 400 16.30 -3.45 18.19
CA GLU A 400 17.51 -3.14 17.41
C GLU A 400 17.23 -2.10 16.34
N ALA A 401 16.00 -1.60 16.25
CA ALA A 401 15.65 -0.64 15.22
C ALA A 401 14.81 0.51 15.78
N LEU A 402 15.17 1.71 15.35
CA LEU A 402 14.59 2.98 15.76
C LEU A 402 14.18 3.77 14.51
N MET A 403 12.90 4.03 14.37
CA MET A 403 12.38 4.85 13.28
C MET A 403 11.77 6.14 13.81
N VAL A 404 11.99 7.25 13.11
CA VAL A 404 11.33 8.53 13.41
C VAL A 404 10.57 9.00 12.17
N HIS A 405 9.28 9.28 12.33
CA HIS A 405 8.46 9.74 11.21
C HIS A 405 8.90 11.14 10.78
N PRO A 406 9.21 11.38 9.48
CA PRO A 406 9.91 12.57 9.01
C PRO A 406 9.10 13.88 9.14
N THR A 407 7.77 13.78 9.23
CA THR A 407 6.86 14.92 9.42
C THR A 407 6.34 15.07 10.85
N THR A 408 5.82 14.00 11.46
CA THR A 408 5.18 14.05 12.78
C THR A 408 6.17 13.96 13.94
N GLY A 409 7.38 13.44 13.71
CA GLY A 409 8.35 13.16 14.78
C GLY A 409 7.97 11.96 15.66
N GLN A 410 6.95 11.19 15.27
CA GLN A 410 6.56 9.98 16.00
C GLN A 410 7.69 8.95 15.98
N VAL A 411 8.05 8.43 17.15
CA VAL A 411 9.16 7.48 17.35
C VAL A 411 8.61 6.06 17.42
N TYR A 412 9.20 5.14 16.67
CA TYR A 412 8.88 3.73 16.67
C TYR A 412 10.11 2.89 17.03
N VAL A 413 9.92 1.87 17.86
CA VAL A 413 10.96 0.92 18.28
C VAL A 413 10.54 -0.48 17.84
N VAL A 414 11.44 -1.24 17.22
CA VAL A 414 11.14 -2.57 16.65
C VAL A 414 12.01 -3.66 17.27
N THR A 415 11.38 -4.75 17.74
CA THR A 415 12.08 -5.82 18.47
C THR A 415 12.84 -6.77 17.54
N LYS A 416 13.95 -7.34 18.04
CA LYS A 416 14.75 -8.37 17.37
C LYS A 416 14.27 -9.74 17.74
N GLU A 417 13.62 -10.40 16.79
CA GLU A 417 12.94 -11.66 17.04
C GLU A 417 13.37 -12.73 16.04
N ARG A 418 13.98 -13.81 16.55
CA ARG A 418 14.36 -14.97 15.72
C ARG A 418 13.17 -15.59 15.00
N SER A 419 11.97 -15.49 15.56
CA SER A 419 10.74 -16.01 14.97
C SER A 419 10.27 -15.24 13.73
N GLY A 420 10.85 -14.07 13.45
CA GLY A 420 10.38 -13.13 12.44
C GLY A 420 9.10 -12.40 12.83
N ARG A 421 8.66 -12.47 14.10
CA ARG A 421 7.48 -11.78 14.62
C ARG A 421 7.90 -10.60 15.50
N SER A 422 8.43 -9.55 14.89
CA SER A 422 8.94 -8.38 15.60
C SER A 422 7.83 -7.44 16.06
N GLY A 423 7.78 -7.09 17.33
CA GLY A 423 6.84 -6.10 17.86
C GLY A 423 7.26 -4.69 17.46
N VAL A 424 6.29 -3.84 17.12
CA VAL A 424 6.49 -2.41 16.88
C VAL A 424 5.82 -1.62 17.99
N TYR A 425 6.57 -0.72 18.62
CA TYR A 425 6.13 0.04 19.77
C TYR A 425 6.32 1.53 19.56
N THR A 426 5.48 2.34 20.17
CA THR A 426 5.55 3.80 20.01
C THR A 426 5.13 4.53 21.29
N PHE A 427 5.56 5.79 21.42
CA PHE A 427 5.08 6.68 22.48
C PHE A 427 3.63 7.10 22.18
N PRO A 428 2.65 6.82 23.06
CA PRO A 428 1.23 6.96 22.72
C PRO A 428 0.79 8.37 22.30
N ALA A 429 1.46 9.41 22.79
CA ALA A 429 1.17 10.81 22.51
C ALA A 429 2.40 11.55 21.95
N GLY A 430 3.32 10.82 21.30
CA GLY A 430 4.65 11.31 20.96
C GLY A 430 5.58 11.40 22.17
N LEU A 431 6.80 11.90 21.97
CA LEU A 431 7.77 12.04 23.06
C LEU A 431 7.27 13.03 24.12
N PRO A 432 7.33 12.67 25.43
CA PRO A 432 6.97 13.56 26.52
C PRO A 432 8.03 14.67 26.68
N ALA A 433 7.90 15.50 27.72
CA ALA A 433 9.00 16.35 28.14
C ALA A 433 10.22 15.51 28.56
N PRO A 434 11.47 15.92 28.23
CA PRO A 434 12.67 15.18 28.63
C PRO A 434 12.74 15.01 30.14
N SER A 435 13.04 13.79 30.59
CA SER A 435 13.11 13.47 32.02
C SER A 435 14.07 12.31 32.28
N ALA A 436 14.93 12.49 33.28
CA ALA A 436 15.83 11.44 33.74
C ALA A 436 15.16 10.42 34.67
N THR A 437 13.94 10.68 35.14
CA THR A 437 13.27 9.86 36.17
C THR A 437 11.90 9.35 35.72
N THR A 438 11.21 10.07 34.84
CA THR A 438 9.88 9.69 34.35
C THR A 438 10.02 8.62 33.28
N VAL A 439 9.41 7.46 33.50
CA VAL A 439 9.34 6.35 32.54
C VAL A 439 7.97 6.39 31.85
N THR A 440 7.97 6.44 30.52
CA THR A 440 6.74 6.32 29.72
C THR A 440 6.52 4.89 29.27
N THR A 441 5.33 4.34 29.50
CA THR A 441 4.95 3.05 28.94
C THR A 441 4.60 3.22 27.45
N LEU A 442 5.28 2.48 26.58
CA LEU A 442 4.97 2.48 25.14
C LEU A 442 3.64 1.78 24.87
N THR A 443 3.05 2.04 23.70
CA THR A 443 1.97 1.23 23.14
C THR A 443 2.51 0.33 22.04
N LYS A 444 2.10 -0.94 22.05
CA LYS A 444 2.36 -1.86 20.94
C LYS A 444 1.43 -1.52 19.79
N VAL A 445 1.99 -1.10 18.66
CA VAL A 445 1.25 -0.71 17.45
C VAL A 445 0.83 -1.95 16.68
N THR A 446 1.79 -2.84 16.41
CA THR A 446 1.56 -4.07 15.64
C THR A 446 2.65 -5.11 15.93
N THR A 447 2.54 -6.27 15.29
CA THR A 447 3.63 -7.24 15.15
C THR A 447 3.95 -7.39 13.67
N LEU A 448 5.14 -6.95 13.26
CA LEU A 448 5.64 -7.11 11.90
C LEU A 448 5.98 -8.57 11.64
N GLN A 449 5.59 -9.03 10.46
CA GLN A 449 6.03 -10.32 9.94
C GLN A 449 7.26 -10.08 9.06
N VAL A 450 8.44 -10.36 9.61
CA VAL A 450 9.72 -10.39 8.90
C VAL A 450 9.86 -11.76 8.23
N PRO A 451 10.28 -11.82 6.95
CA PRO A 451 10.47 -13.09 6.26
C PRO A 451 11.53 -13.96 6.94
N THR A 452 11.25 -15.25 7.06
CA THR A 452 12.14 -16.23 7.69
C THR A 452 12.88 -17.06 6.65
N TYR A 453 13.98 -17.69 7.08
CA TYR A 453 14.75 -18.59 6.25
C TYR A 453 14.77 -19.98 6.87
N THR A 454 14.40 -21.00 6.08
CA THR A 454 14.50 -22.40 6.49
C THR A 454 15.76 -22.99 5.88
N ALA A 455 16.68 -23.45 6.71
CA ALA A 455 17.89 -24.13 6.27
C ALA A 455 17.53 -25.37 5.43
N THR A 456 18.12 -25.49 4.24
CA THR A 456 17.89 -26.63 3.34
C THR A 456 18.93 -27.74 3.52
N SER A 457 19.91 -27.53 4.39
CA SER A 457 20.95 -28.51 4.71
C SER A 457 21.43 -28.38 6.16
N SER A 458 22.18 -29.38 6.61
CA SER A 458 22.84 -29.40 7.93
C SER A 458 24.14 -28.61 7.99
N LYS A 459 24.52 -27.88 6.92
CA LYS A 459 25.74 -27.06 6.94
C LYS A 459 25.64 -25.97 8.00
N ALA A 460 26.72 -25.76 8.76
CA ALA A 460 26.76 -24.77 9.84
C ALA A 460 26.39 -23.35 9.34
N SER A 461 26.85 -22.96 8.15
CA SER A 461 26.52 -21.69 7.52
C SER A 461 25.02 -21.52 7.25
N GLU A 462 24.33 -22.61 6.87
CA GLU A 462 22.89 -22.61 6.61
C GLU A 462 22.08 -22.52 7.91
N GLN A 463 22.53 -23.20 8.96
CA GLN A 463 21.90 -23.14 10.29
C GLN A 463 22.11 -21.78 10.96
N HIS A 464 23.29 -21.20 10.80
CA HIS A 464 23.59 -19.84 11.24
C HIS A 464 22.70 -18.84 10.51
N LYS A 465 22.61 -18.90 9.18
CA LYS A 465 21.70 -18.04 8.40
C LYS A 465 20.25 -18.18 8.87
N ALA A 466 19.72 -19.39 9.03
CA ALA A 466 18.35 -19.61 9.52
C ALA A 466 18.09 -19.04 10.92
N THR A 467 19.13 -18.84 11.73
CA THR A 467 19.03 -18.26 13.07
C THR A 467 18.93 -16.73 13.02
N TRP A 468 19.62 -16.09 12.09
CA TRP A 468 19.79 -14.63 12.07
C TRP A 468 18.98 -13.93 10.97
N TYR A 469 18.48 -14.67 9.97
CA TYR A 469 17.85 -14.10 8.77
C TYR A 469 16.69 -13.12 9.03
N ALA A 470 15.87 -13.40 10.04
CA ALA A 470 14.67 -12.63 10.35
C ALA A 470 14.85 -11.63 11.50
N GLN A 471 16.05 -11.62 12.12
CA GLN A 471 16.34 -10.73 13.24
C GLN A 471 16.55 -9.32 12.69
N VAL A 472 15.74 -8.37 13.16
CA VAL A 472 15.84 -6.96 12.79
C VAL A 472 17.13 -6.38 13.36
N THR A 473 17.82 -5.54 12.59
CA THR A 473 19.06 -4.86 12.99
C THR A 473 19.05 -3.35 12.77
N ALA A 474 18.22 -2.84 11.85
CA ALA A 474 17.95 -1.41 11.72
C ALA A 474 16.69 -1.18 10.91
N ALA A 475 16.09 0.01 11.00
CA ALA A 475 15.00 0.40 10.11
C ALA A 475 14.90 1.92 9.97
N ALA A 476 14.41 2.39 8.83
CA ALA A 476 14.21 3.82 8.59
C ALA A 476 12.92 4.10 7.83
N ILE A 477 12.20 5.16 8.21
CA ILE A 477 11.01 5.63 7.49
C ILE A 477 11.45 6.46 6.28
N HIS A 478 10.87 6.17 5.12
CA HIS A 478 11.14 6.90 3.89
C HIS A 478 10.77 8.39 4.05
N PRO A 479 11.48 9.35 3.43
CA PRO A 479 11.21 10.79 3.56
C PRO A 479 9.76 11.24 3.27
N ALA A 480 9.02 10.46 2.48
CA ALA A 480 7.59 10.69 2.20
C ALA A 480 6.64 10.26 3.33
N GLY A 481 7.12 9.55 4.35
CA GLY A 481 6.33 9.09 5.50
C GLY A 481 5.37 7.92 5.22
N ASP A 482 5.44 7.32 4.03
CA ASP A 482 4.45 6.36 3.52
C ASP A 482 4.93 4.89 3.49
N ARG A 483 6.19 4.66 3.85
CA ARG A 483 6.86 3.36 3.84
C ARG A 483 8.12 3.38 4.69
N PHE A 484 8.66 2.22 4.99
CA PHE A 484 9.93 2.09 5.71
C PHE A 484 10.78 0.96 5.15
N VAL A 485 12.09 1.10 5.27
CA VAL A 485 13.06 0.04 5.00
C VAL A 485 13.44 -0.62 6.33
N LEU A 486 13.69 -1.91 6.29
CA LEU A 486 14.08 -2.74 7.43
C LEU A 486 15.27 -3.60 7.01
N ARG A 487 16.33 -3.56 7.82
CA ARG A 487 17.52 -4.39 7.69
C ARG A 487 17.42 -5.59 8.63
N THR A 488 17.84 -6.73 8.12
CA THR A 488 18.31 -7.88 8.90
C THR A 488 19.76 -8.15 8.51
N PRO A 489 20.52 -9.02 9.21
CA PRO A 489 21.91 -9.30 8.86
C PRO A 489 22.08 -9.76 7.40
N TYR A 490 21.06 -10.42 6.82
CA TYR A 490 21.12 -11.05 5.50
C TYR A 490 20.26 -10.40 4.43
N ALA A 491 19.27 -9.58 4.80
CA ALA A 491 18.30 -9.06 3.85
C ALA A 491 17.92 -7.60 4.12
N VAL A 492 17.43 -6.93 3.08
CA VAL A 492 16.79 -5.63 3.16
C VAL A 492 15.35 -5.81 2.70
N TRP A 493 14.41 -5.28 3.47
CA TRP A 493 12.98 -5.33 3.19
C TRP A 493 12.42 -3.92 3.16
N GLU A 494 11.51 -3.62 2.23
CA GLU A 494 10.72 -2.39 2.26
C GLU A 494 9.25 -2.72 2.46
N TYR A 495 8.64 -2.12 3.46
CA TYR A 495 7.23 -2.24 3.75
C TYR A 495 6.51 -1.02 3.19
N ARG A 496 5.64 -1.25 2.20
CA ARG A 496 4.99 -0.19 1.42
C ARG A 496 3.51 -0.13 1.75
N GLY A 497 3.07 0.98 2.33
CA GLY A 497 1.67 1.21 2.63
C GLY A 497 0.82 1.46 1.38
N THR A 498 -0.49 1.25 1.50
CA THR A 498 -1.47 1.54 0.44
C THR A 498 -1.95 2.99 0.49
N ASP A 499 -1.76 3.66 1.63
CA ASP A 499 -2.27 5.00 1.89
C ASP A 499 -1.09 5.97 1.87
N SER A 500 -1.06 6.85 0.87
CA SER A 500 -0.01 7.86 0.73
C SER A 500 0.09 8.72 2.00
N GLY A 501 1.25 8.72 2.65
CA GLY A 501 1.54 9.52 3.84
C GLY A 501 1.12 8.89 5.18
N SER A 502 0.64 7.65 5.20
CA SER A 502 0.33 6.92 6.44
C SER A 502 1.27 5.74 6.65
N ILE A 503 2.15 5.87 7.65
CA ILE A 503 3.03 4.79 8.09
C ILE A 503 2.26 3.59 8.63
N ASP A 504 1.04 3.78 9.16
CA ASP A 504 0.21 2.69 9.69
C ASP A 504 -0.16 1.67 8.61
N SER A 505 -0.42 2.14 7.40
CA SER A 505 -0.69 1.27 6.26
C SER A 505 0.55 0.46 5.85
N ALA A 506 1.75 1.04 5.97
CA ALA A 506 3.01 0.34 5.73
C ALA A 506 3.30 -0.70 6.82
N LEU A 507 2.99 -0.40 8.09
CA LEU A 507 3.13 -1.33 9.21
C LEU A 507 2.20 -2.56 9.09
N ALA A 508 1.13 -2.46 8.30
CA ALA A 508 0.24 -3.57 7.97
C ALA A 508 0.62 -4.30 6.66
N ALA A 509 1.57 -3.77 5.90
CA ALA A 509 1.91 -4.28 4.58
C ALA A 509 2.78 -5.55 4.64
N LYS A 510 2.82 -6.28 3.53
CA LYS A 510 3.83 -7.32 3.30
C LYS A 510 5.13 -6.66 2.84
N PRO A 511 6.29 -7.20 3.24
CA PRO A 511 7.58 -6.68 2.80
C PRO A 511 7.88 -7.05 1.36
N VAL A 512 8.55 -6.12 0.66
CA VAL A 512 9.19 -6.34 -0.64
C VAL A 512 10.69 -6.51 -0.40
N ALA A 513 11.31 -7.52 -0.99
CA ALA A 513 12.76 -7.69 -0.94
C ALA A 513 13.45 -6.54 -1.70
N LEU A 514 14.43 -5.90 -1.09
CA LEU A 514 15.36 -5.00 -1.76
C LEU A 514 16.76 -5.61 -1.81
N THR A 515 17.67 -4.94 -2.52
CA THR A 515 19.05 -5.36 -2.69
C THR A 515 19.83 -5.21 -1.39
N ALA A 516 20.24 -6.33 -0.82
CA ALA A 516 21.28 -6.36 0.21
C ALA A 516 22.67 -6.41 -0.47
N PRO A 517 23.63 -5.56 -0.06
CA PRO A 517 24.99 -5.62 -0.57
C PRO A 517 25.63 -7.01 -0.50
N VAL A 518 26.21 -7.45 -1.62
CA VAL A 518 26.93 -8.72 -1.69
C VAL A 518 28.24 -8.62 -0.91
N GLY A 519 28.49 -9.58 -0.01
CA GLY A 519 29.71 -9.63 0.80
C GLY A 519 29.70 -8.75 2.04
N GLU A 520 28.58 -8.08 2.33
CA GLU A 520 28.32 -7.48 3.63
C GLU A 520 28.03 -8.63 4.62
N GLY A 521 28.93 -8.83 5.60
CA GLY A 521 28.90 -10.00 6.48
C GLY A 521 27.64 -10.07 7.34
N GLN A 522 27.47 -9.08 8.21
CA GLN A 522 26.27 -8.83 9.02
C GLN A 522 25.84 -7.39 8.76
N GLY A 523 24.72 -7.16 8.10
CA GLY A 523 24.21 -5.81 7.89
C GLY A 523 23.50 -5.28 9.11
N GLU A 524 23.95 -4.12 9.62
CA GLU A 524 23.47 -3.56 10.90
C GLU A 524 22.88 -2.17 10.77
N ALA A 525 23.20 -1.46 9.69
CA ALA A 525 22.76 -0.09 9.56
C ALA A 525 22.06 0.13 8.23
N ILE A 526 20.97 0.91 8.24
CA ILE A 526 20.29 1.32 7.03
C ILE A 526 19.62 2.67 7.19
N ASP A 527 19.73 3.54 6.18
CA ASP A 527 18.85 4.70 6.05
C ASP A 527 18.66 5.09 4.58
N TYR A 528 17.58 5.80 4.31
CA TYR A 528 17.37 6.45 3.02
C TYR A 528 18.28 7.67 2.86
N ALA A 529 18.60 7.99 1.60
CA ALA A 529 19.00 9.34 1.26
C ALA A 529 17.88 10.33 1.64
N PRO A 530 18.18 11.59 2.03
CA PRO A 530 17.17 12.55 2.49
C PRO A 530 16.04 12.83 1.50
N ASP A 531 16.29 12.62 0.20
CA ASP A 531 15.33 12.78 -0.90
C ASP A 531 14.65 11.47 -1.34
N GLY A 532 15.02 10.34 -0.73
CA GLY A 532 14.54 9.01 -1.11
C GLY A 532 15.07 8.50 -2.44
N SER A 533 16.16 9.09 -2.96
CA SER A 533 16.79 8.70 -4.22
C SER A 533 17.68 7.46 -4.11
N ALA A 534 17.98 7.02 -2.89
CA ALA A 534 18.82 5.87 -2.61
C ALA A 534 18.58 5.40 -1.16
N TYR A 535 19.16 4.26 -0.80
CA TYR A 535 19.45 3.94 0.60
C TYR A 535 20.93 3.56 0.77
N PHE A 536 21.40 3.70 2.00
CA PHE A 536 22.76 3.39 2.41
C PHE A 536 22.75 2.26 3.42
N THR A 537 23.82 1.45 3.44
CA THR A 537 24.00 0.43 4.49
C THR A 537 25.43 0.41 5.02
N LEU A 538 25.57 -0.10 6.24
CA LEU A 538 26.84 -0.37 6.91
C LEU A 538 26.75 -1.74 7.62
N SER A 539 27.86 -2.47 7.65
CA SER A 539 27.94 -3.78 8.32
C SER A 539 28.43 -3.69 9.76
N GLU A 540 27.95 -4.58 10.63
CA GLU A 540 28.67 -5.00 11.83
C GLU A 540 30.02 -5.56 11.42
N ARG A 541 31.05 -5.09 12.10
CA ARG A 541 32.32 -5.79 12.20
C ARG A 541 33.09 -5.21 13.38
N GLU A 542 33.75 -6.07 14.13
CA GLU A 542 34.61 -5.67 15.24
C GLU A 542 35.81 -4.82 14.78
N LEU A 543 36.28 -5.01 13.54
CA LEU A 543 37.48 -4.35 13.03
C LEU A 543 37.26 -3.59 11.71
N PRO A 544 37.86 -2.40 11.56
CA PRO A 544 37.85 -1.64 10.31
C PRO A 544 38.63 -2.37 9.19
N PRO A 545 38.44 -1.99 7.92
CA PRO A 545 37.67 -0.83 7.46
C PRO A 545 36.16 -1.10 7.42
N PHE A 546 35.37 -0.08 7.79
CA PHE A 546 33.91 -0.07 7.67
C PHE A 546 33.52 0.45 6.30
N THR A 547 32.75 -0.32 5.52
CA THR A 547 32.41 0.01 4.13
C THR A 547 30.99 0.52 4.04
N LEU A 548 30.82 1.74 3.53
CA LEU A 548 29.52 2.32 3.24
C LEU A 548 29.07 1.88 1.84
N HIS A 549 27.88 1.30 1.77
CA HIS A 549 27.25 0.92 0.51
C HIS A 549 26.11 1.89 0.18
N ARG A 550 25.85 2.09 -1.11
CA ARG A 550 24.73 2.87 -1.64
C ARG A 550 24.02 2.06 -2.71
N ILE A 551 22.69 2.08 -2.66
CA ILE A 551 21.83 1.49 -3.68
C ILE A 551 20.89 2.58 -4.18
N ASP A 552 21.03 2.93 -5.47
CA ASP A 552 20.24 3.99 -6.09
C ASP A 552 18.85 3.53 -6.47
N ARG A 553 17.90 4.47 -6.42
CA ARG A 553 16.57 4.31 -6.95
C ARG A 553 16.60 4.31 -8.48
N VAL A 554 15.90 3.39 -9.13
CA VAL A 554 15.80 3.23 -10.60
C VAL A 554 14.43 3.61 -11.15
#